data_AF-A0A1I4UM94-F1
#
_entry.id   AF-A0A1I4UM94-F1
#
_cell.length_a   1.000
_cell.length_b   1.000
_cell.length_c   1.000
_cell.angle_alpha   90.00
_cell.angle_beta   90.00
_cell.angle_gamma   90.00
#
_symmetry.space_group_name_H-M   'P 1'
#
loop_
_entity.id
_entity.type
_entity.pdbx_description
1 polymer ?
#
loop_
_entity_poly.entity_id
_entity_poly.type
_entity_poly.pdbx_seq_one_letter_code
_entity_poly.pdbx_strand_id
1 'polypeptide(L)'
;MKKVLLKLTFVTTLLLSAVAFAQTTEELKVEREMIKKELKSEKTIERQKKMEKLEEPKQSGVSTIDNLASNSALLLLNSKNLSAQIPELYKRTVGETVEGITEVTTDKPSLEELENVALAIGAQVLLVNNYAGIATEVAGDVKKANPLAAGKVLKSLNFSKEVLSLTLPELNNNLIVIKNLISTIKSSNNL
;
A
#
# COMPACT_ATOMS: atom_id res chain seq x y z
N MET A 1 3.02 -15.88 -21.37
CA MET A 1 1.98 -14.84 -21.62
C MET A 1 0.63 -15.12 -20.95
N LYS A 2 0.15 -16.36 -20.82
CA LYS A 2 -1.17 -16.67 -20.18
C LYS A 2 -1.27 -16.40 -18.67
N LYS A 3 -0.18 -16.44 -17.90
CA LYS A 3 -0.20 -16.27 -16.43
C LYS A 3 -0.25 -14.82 -15.95
N VAL A 4 0.16 -13.86 -16.79
CA VAL A 4 0.15 -12.42 -16.46
C VAL A 4 -1.23 -11.81 -16.76
N LEU A 5 -1.86 -12.26 -17.85
CA LEU A 5 -3.22 -11.88 -18.18
C LEU A 5 -4.21 -12.28 -17.07
N LEU A 6 -4.08 -13.50 -16.52
CA LEU A 6 -4.97 -13.99 -15.46
C LEU A 6 -4.88 -13.19 -14.15
N LYS A 7 -3.72 -12.61 -13.83
CA LYS A 7 -3.53 -11.79 -12.61
C LYS A 7 -4.01 -10.35 -12.82
N LEU A 8 -3.83 -9.78 -14.01
CA LEU A 8 -4.33 -8.45 -14.33
C LEU A 8 -5.86 -8.44 -14.44
N THR A 9 -6.45 -9.51 -14.99
CA THR A 9 -7.90 -9.69 -15.02
C THR A 9 -8.47 -9.89 -13.62
N PHE A 10 -7.77 -10.55 -12.67
CA PHE A 10 -8.27 -10.73 -11.29
C PHE A 10 -8.35 -9.41 -10.51
N VAL A 11 -7.46 -8.45 -10.79
CA VAL A 11 -7.49 -7.10 -10.19
C VAL A 11 -8.58 -6.21 -10.82
N THR A 12 -8.91 -6.43 -12.10
CA THR A 12 -10.00 -5.69 -12.78
C THR A 12 -11.39 -6.34 -12.62
N THR A 13 -11.49 -7.66 -12.41
CA THR A 13 -12.77 -8.34 -12.14
C THR A 13 -13.23 -8.23 -10.69
N LEU A 14 -12.35 -7.89 -9.75
CA LEU A 14 -12.78 -7.54 -8.38
C LEU A 14 -13.56 -6.21 -8.30
N LEU A 15 -13.56 -5.42 -9.39
CA LEU A 15 -14.28 -4.14 -9.47
C LEU A 15 -15.62 -4.21 -10.20
N LEU A 16 -15.98 -5.31 -10.88
CA LEU A 16 -17.14 -5.29 -11.80
C LEU A 16 -18.05 -6.53 -11.85
N SER A 17 -17.99 -7.46 -10.90
CA SER A 17 -18.97 -8.54 -10.87
C SER A 17 -19.42 -8.94 -9.47
N ALA A 18 -20.43 -8.22 -8.97
CA ALA A 18 -21.55 -8.80 -8.25
C ALA A 18 -22.69 -7.77 -8.24
N VAL A 19 -23.89 -8.24 -8.57
CA VAL A 19 -25.16 -7.52 -8.47
C VAL A 19 -25.21 -6.79 -7.12
N ALA A 20 -25.28 -5.45 -7.17
CA ALA A 20 -25.19 -4.58 -6.00
C ALA A 20 -26.43 -4.74 -5.10
N PHE A 21 -26.40 -5.71 -4.19
CA PHE A 21 -26.95 -5.45 -2.87
C PHE A 21 -25.92 -4.61 -2.15
N ALA A 22 -26.27 -3.37 -1.79
CA ALA A 22 -25.44 -2.55 -0.92
C ALA A 22 -25.09 -3.39 0.32
N GLN A 23 -23.81 -3.45 0.70
CA GLN A 23 -23.39 -4.14 1.92
C GLN A 23 -24.23 -3.59 3.08
N THR A 24 -24.78 -4.50 3.88
CA THR A 24 -25.59 -4.07 5.02
C THR A 24 -24.72 -3.39 6.06
N THR A 25 -25.31 -2.50 6.85
CA THR A 25 -24.60 -1.82 7.95
C THR A 25 -23.93 -2.82 8.91
N GLU A 26 -24.54 -3.99 9.13
CA GLU A 26 -23.98 -5.04 9.99
C GLU A 26 -22.79 -5.75 9.34
N GLU A 27 -22.83 -6.05 8.04
CA GLU A 27 -21.67 -6.59 7.31
C GLU A 27 -20.48 -5.62 7.35
N LEU A 28 -20.72 -4.32 7.21
CA LEU A 28 -19.68 -3.29 7.28
C LEU A 28 -19.05 -3.19 8.67
N LYS A 29 -19.84 -3.38 9.74
CA LYS A 29 -19.32 -3.43 11.11
C LYS A 29 -18.45 -4.67 11.33
N VAL A 30 -18.88 -5.84 10.84
CA VAL A 30 -18.09 -7.08 10.92
C VAL A 30 -16.75 -6.93 10.18
N GLU A 31 -16.77 -6.34 8.98
CA GLU A 31 -15.55 -6.06 8.23
C GLU A 31 -14.63 -5.08 8.98
N ARG A 32 -15.18 -4.06 9.65
CA ARG A 32 -14.39 -3.13 10.49
C ARG A 32 -13.68 -3.84 11.64
N GLU A 33 -14.34 -4.76 12.33
CA GLU A 33 -13.68 -5.52 13.41
C GLU A 33 -12.52 -6.39 12.87
N MET A 34 -12.69 -6.97 11.69
CA MET A 34 -11.60 -7.70 11.01
C MET A 34 -10.45 -6.76 10.60
N ILE A 35 -10.77 -5.58 10.10
CA ILE A 35 -9.79 -4.53 9.76
C ILE A 35 -8.99 -4.12 11.00
N LYS A 36 -9.67 -3.79 12.12
CA LYS A 36 -9.00 -3.43 13.38
C LYS A 36 -8.05 -4.54 13.82
N LYS A 37 -8.49 -5.80 13.77
CA LYS A 37 -7.65 -6.95 14.13
C LYS A 37 -6.40 -7.06 13.24
N GLU A 38 -6.54 -6.87 11.94
CA GLU A 38 -5.40 -6.92 11.00
C GLU A 38 -4.43 -5.75 11.19
N LEU A 39 -4.94 -4.53 11.42
CA LEU A 39 -4.13 -3.34 11.68
C LEU A 39 -3.34 -3.45 12.98
N LYS A 40 -3.93 -4.09 14.01
CA LYS A 40 -3.26 -4.36 15.29
C LYS A 40 -2.43 -5.64 15.31
N SER A 41 -2.42 -6.40 14.22
CA SER A 41 -1.65 -7.64 14.17
C SER A 41 -0.15 -7.35 14.29
N GLU A 42 0.58 -8.22 14.99
CA GLU A 42 2.03 -8.10 15.13
C GLU A 42 2.71 -8.01 13.77
N LYS A 43 2.21 -8.76 12.77
CA LYS A 43 2.70 -8.73 11.39
C LYS A 43 2.61 -7.33 10.76
N THR A 44 1.49 -6.63 10.94
CA THR A 44 1.31 -5.27 10.41
C THR A 44 2.21 -4.28 11.16
N ILE A 45 2.23 -4.36 12.49
CA ILE A 45 3.06 -3.48 13.33
C ILE A 45 4.56 -3.65 13.01
N GLU A 46 5.03 -4.89 12.88
CA GLU A 46 6.41 -5.18 12.50
C GLU A 46 6.76 -4.68 11.11
N ARG A 47 5.84 -4.83 10.15
CA ARG A 47 6.03 -4.33 8.79
C ARG A 47 6.16 -2.80 8.78
N GLN A 48 5.28 -2.09 9.48
CA GLN A 48 5.35 -0.63 9.62
C GLN A 48 6.66 -0.20 10.31
N LYS A 49 7.06 -0.88 11.39
CA LYS A 49 8.36 -0.63 12.04
C LYS A 49 9.55 -0.84 11.11
N LYS A 50 9.51 -1.86 10.25
CA LYS A 50 10.56 -2.09 9.24
C LYS A 50 10.57 -0.98 8.20
N MET A 51 9.40 -0.57 7.70
CA MET A 51 9.28 0.55 6.77
C MET A 51 9.84 1.87 7.34
N GLU A 52 9.64 2.13 8.63
CA GLU A 52 10.20 3.34 9.27
C GLU A 52 11.72 3.32 9.43
N LYS A 53 12.28 2.14 9.69
CA LYS A 53 13.74 1.98 9.89
C LYS A 53 14.52 1.84 8.58
N LEU A 54 13.84 1.63 7.46
CA LEU A 54 14.49 1.37 6.19
C LEU A 54 14.99 2.68 5.59
N GLU A 55 16.31 2.77 5.42
CA GLU A 55 16.98 3.97 4.91
C GLU A 55 17.56 3.71 3.53
N GLU A 56 17.45 4.72 2.66
CA GLU A 56 18.04 4.67 1.32
C GLU A 56 19.57 4.52 1.43
N PRO A 57 20.17 3.50 0.78
CA PRO A 57 21.60 3.32 0.81
C PRO A 57 22.32 4.40 -0.01
N LYS A 58 23.59 4.64 0.30
CA LYS A 58 24.44 5.49 -0.52
C LYS A 58 24.56 4.94 -1.95
N GLN A 59 24.61 5.85 -2.92
CA GLN A 59 24.77 5.52 -4.33
C GLN A 59 25.92 4.54 -4.60
N SER A 60 25.64 3.58 -5.46
CA SER A 60 26.55 2.50 -5.84
C SER A 60 27.46 2.89 -7.01
N GLY A 61 27.09 3.89 -7.79
CA GLY A 61 27.78 4.30 -9.02
C GLY A 61 27.30 3.56 -10.27
N VAL A 62 26.30 2.68 -10.14
CA VAL A 62 25.62 2.02 -11.26
C VAL A 62 24.25 2.65 -11.41
N SER A 63 24.08 3.46 -12.46
CA SER A 63 22.92 4.34 -12.64
C SER A 63 21.58 3.61 -12.63
N THR A 64 21.47 2.43 -13.24
CA THR A 64 20.23 1.63 -13.28
C THR A 64 19.80 1.18 -11.88
N ILE A 65 20.76 0.82 -11.03
CA ILE A 65 20.54 0.37 -9.66
C ILE A 65 20.27 1.55 -8.74
N ASP A 66 21.00 2.65 -8.90
CA ASP A 66 20.84 3.86 -8.11
C ASP A 66 19.47 4.50 -8.38
N ASN A 67 19.03 4.56 -9.64
CA ASN A 67 17.70 5.03 -10.00
C ASN A 67 16.59 4.15 -9.39
N LEU A 68 16.75 2.82 -9.40
CA LEU A 68 15.79 1.92 -8.77
C LEU A 68 15.72 2.15 -7.25
N ALA A 69 16.86 2.35 -6.60
CA ALA A 69 16.91 2.62 -5.16
C ALA A 69 16.23 3.95 -4.81
N SER A 70 16.53 5.04 -5.51
CA SER A 70 15.88 6.34 -5.24
C SER A 70 14.38 6.33 -5.53
N ASN A 71 13.96 5.66 -6.62
CA ASN A 71 12.52 5.48 -6.90
C ASN A 71 11.82 4.60 -5.85
N SER A 72 12.52 3.60 -5.31
CA SER A 72 12.03 2.77 -4.20
C SER A 72 11.94 3.59 -2.91
N ALA A 73 12.90 4.48 -2.63
CA ALA A 73 12.84 5.38 -1.48
C ALA A 73 11.63 6.34 -1.56
N LEU A 74 11.34 6.89 -2.74
CA LEU A 74 10.14 7.72 -2.97
C LEU A 74 8.85 6.92 -2.78
N LEU A 75 8.79 5.69 -3.30
CA LEU A 75 7.66 4.78 -3.08
C LEU A 75 7.46 4.50 -1.59
N LEU A 76 8.53 4.21 -0.86
CA LEU A 76 8.49 3.97 0.58
C LEU A 76 7.92 5.20 1.31
N LEU A 77 8.43 6.40 1.03
CA LEU A 77 7.96 7.64 1.63
C LEU A 77 6.46 7.86 1.37
N ASN A 78 6.02 7.70 0.12
CA ASN A 78 4.62 7.88 -0.25
C ASN A 78 3.70 6.82 0.37
N SER A 79 4.18 5.58 0.52
CA SER A 79 3.43 4.52 1.21
C SER A 79 3.29 4.82 2.70
N LYS A 80 4.34 5.32 3.36
CA LYS A 80 4.29 5.76 4.77
C LYS A 80 3.31 6.91 4.98
N ASN A 81 3.33 7.90 4.09
CA ASN A 81 2.39 9.04 4.15
C ASN A 81 0.93 8.57 4.04
N LEU A 82 0.64 7.65 3.11
CA LEU A 82 -0.69 7.05 3.02
C LEU A 82 -1.06 6.31 4.32
N SER A 83 -0.17 5.44 4.83
CA SER A 83 -0.43 4.70 6.07
C SER A 83 -0.64 5.62 7.28
N ALA A 84 -0.02 6.79 7.33
CA ALA A 84 -0.25 7.78 8.37
C ALA A 84 -1.60 8.51 8.21
N GLN A 85 -2.09 8.70 6.98
CA GLN A 85 -3.37 9.34 6.69
C GLN A 85 -4.58 8.42 6.97
N ILE A 86 -4.45 7.11 6.73
CA ILE A 86 -5.56 6.15 6.83
C ILE A 86 -6.27 6.15 8.20
N PRO A 87 -5.56 6.12 9.36
CA PRO A 87 -6.21 6.13 10.67
C PRO A 87 -7.09 7.37 10.91
N GLU A 88 -6.68 8.53 10.39
CA GLU A 88 -7.46 9.76 10.51
C GLU A 88 -8.74 9.72 9.68
N LEU A 89 -8.65 9.22 8.44
CA LEU A 89 -9.83 9.01 7.58
C LEU A 89 -10.79 7.99 8.20
N TYR A 90 -10.26 6.91 8.78
CA TYR A 90 -11.06 5.92 9.50
C TYR A 90 -11.82 6.59 10.64
N LYS A 91 -11.11 7.32 11.49
CA LYS A 91 -11.69 8.03 12.64
C LYS A 91 -12.78 9.00 12.22
N ARG A 92 -12.51 9.86 11.23
CA ARG A 92 -13.48 10.84 10.71
C ARG A 92 -14.72 10.19 10.12
N THR A 93 -14.60 9.01 9.51
CA THR A 93 -15.73 8.28 8.90
C THR A 93 -16.57 7.52 9.94
N VAL A 94 -15.91 6.81 10.87
CA VAL A 94 -16.57 5.87 11.78
C VAL A 94 -16.94 6.51 13.13
N GLY A 95 -16.26 7.59 13.54
CA GLY A 95 -16.43 8.22 14.86
C GLY A 95 -15.71 7.47 15.99
N GLU A 96 -14.75 6.63 15.65
CA GLU A 96 -13.90 5.92 16.61
C GLU A 96 -12.49 5.75 16.04
N THR A 97 -11.48 5.71 16.90
CA THR A 97 -10.12 5.33 16.48
C THR A 97 -10.06 3.84 16.14
N VAL A 98 -9.00 3.41 15.44
CA VAL A 98 -8.71 1.98 15.23
C VAL A 98 -8.59 1.23 16.58
N GLU A 99 -8.28 1.94 17.66
CA GLU A 99 -8.24 1.40 19.01
C GLU A 99 -9.62 1.22 19.67
N GLY A 100 -10.70 1.67 19.04
CA GLY A 100 -12.06 1.61 19.56
C GLY A 100 -12.41 2.74 20.53
N ILE A 101 -11.60 3.79 20.57
CA ILE A 101 -11.89 4.98 21.37
C ILE A 101 -12.86 5.84 20.58
N THR A 102 -14.08 6.03 21.11
CA THR A 102 -15.09 6.89 20.47
C THR A 102 -14.67 8.35 20.51
N GLU A 103 -14.73 9.01 19.37
CA GLU A 103 -14.46 10.43 19.23
C GLU A 103 -15.53 11.07 18.34
N VAL A 104 -16.13 12.16 18.81
CA VAL A 104 -17.13 12.89 18.02
C VAL A 104 -16.40 13.64 16.91
N THR A 105 -16.63 13.23 15.67
CA THR A 105 -16.05 13.89 14.49
C THR A 105 -17.09 14.79 13.84
N THR A 106 -16.75 16.07 13.65
CA THR A 106 -17.61 17.05 12.99
C THR A 106 -17.32 17.18 11.50
N ASP A 107 -16.17 16.68 11.04
CA ASP A 107 -15.70 16.77 9.66
C ASP A 107 -15.54 15.36 9.06
N LYS A 108 -16.61 14.83 8.48
CA LYS A 108 -16.58 13.56 7.75
C LYS A 108 -15.91 13.76 6.39
N PRO A 109 -15.04 12.84 5.95
CA PRO A 109 -14.43 12.94 4.62
C PRO A 109 -15.51 12.85 3.55
N SER A 110 -15.29 13.52 2.43
CA SER A 110 -16.18 13.37 1.27
C SER A 110 -15.93 12.03 0.57
N LEU A 111 -16.90 11.56 -0.22
CA LEU A 111 -16.69 10.38 -1.06
C LEU A 111 -15.52 10.59 -2.03
N GLU A 112 -15.42 11.78 -2.62
CA GLU A 112 -14.34 12.17 -3.53
C GLU A 112 -12.97 12.15 -2.84
N GLU A 113 -12.87 12.59 -1.58
CA GLU A 113 -11.64 12.51 -0.79
C GLU A 113 -11.17 11.05 -0.66
N LEU A 114 -12.08 10.14 -0.30
CA LEU A 114 -11.75 8.72 -0.16
C LEU A 114 -11.42 8.05 -1.51
N GLU A 115 -12.14 8.40 -2.58
CA GLU A 115 -11.88 7.89 -3.93
C GLU A 115 -10.52 8.36 -4.45
N ASN A 116 -10.12 9.61 -4.18
CA ASN A 116 -8.79 10.12 -4.51
C ASN A 116 -7.68 9.37 -3.76
N VAL A 117 -7.89 9.05 -2.48
CA VAL A 117 -6.95 8.23 -1.71
C VAL A 117 -6.88 6.80 -2.27
N ALA A 118 -8.02 6.21 -2.66
CA ALA A 118 -8.05 4.88 -3.31
C ALA A 118 -7.26 4.88 -4.63
N LEU A 119 -7.41 5.93 -5.45
CA LEU A 119 -6.65 6.09 -6.70
C LEU A 119 -5.15 6.24 -6.42
N ALA A 120 -4.76 7.01 -5.41
CA ALA A 120 -3.36 7.17 -5.02
C ALA A 120 -2.73 5.85 -4.55
N ILE A 121 -3.45 5.05 -3.75
CA ILE A 121 -3.03 3.70 -3.35
C ILE A 121 -2.87 2.81 -4.61
N GLY A 122 -3.87 2.81 -5.50
CA GLY A 122 -3.84 2.03 -6.74
C GLY A 122 -2.65 2.37 -7.64
N ALA A 123 -2.32 3.66 -7.79
CA ALA A 123 -1.16 4.11 -8.53
C ALA A 123 0.15 3.58 -7.91
N GLN A 124 0.28 3.58 -6.58
CA GLN A 124 1.46 3.02 -5.92
C GLN A 124 1.54 1.50 -6.07
N VAL A 125 0.43 0.76 -6.05
CA VAL A 125 0.42 -0.68 -6.33
C VAL A 125 0.94 -0.99 -7.73
N LEU A 126 0.59 -0.17 -8.73
CA LEU A 126 1.14 -0.30 -10.09
C LEU A 126 2.65 -0.03 -10.11
N LEU A 127 3.12 0.99 -9.39
CA LEU A 127 4.56 1.27 -9.26
C LEU A 127 5.31 0.10 -8.63
N VAL A 128 4.79 -0.53 -7.57
CA VAL A 128 5.41 -1.71 -6.96
C VAL A 128 5.60 -2.83 -7.98
N ASN A 129 4.56 -3.12 -8.78
CA ASN A 129 4.64 -4.16 -9.79
C ASN A 129 5.66 -3.83 -10.89
N ASN A 130 5.70 -2.57 -11.34
CA ASN A 130 6.68 -2.11 -12.33
C ASN A 130 8.11 -2.21 -11.79
N TYR A 131 8.35 -1.75 -10.57
CA TYR A 131 9.67 -1.79 -9.94
C TYR A 131 10.11 -3.22 -9.60
N ALA A 132 9.19 -4.14 -9.31
CA ALA A 132 9.52 -5.57 -9.18
C ALA A 132 10.03 -6.16 -10.52
N GLY A 133 9.44 -5.73 -11.64
CA GLY A 133 9.95 -6.04 -12.98
C GLY A 133 11.36 -5.50 -13.19
N ILE A 134 11.54 -4.20 -12.98
CA ILE A 134 12.86 -3.53 -13.11
C ILE A 134 13.91 -4.19 -12.22
N ALA A 135 13.58 -4.46 -10.95
CA ALA A 135 14.49 -5.12 -10.00
C ALA A 135 14.98 -6.50 -10.49
N THR A 136 14.16 -7.20 -11.28
CA THR A 136 14.53 -8.47 -11.91
C THR A 136 15.47 -8.24 -13.09
N GLU A 137 15.20 -7.23 -13.92
CA GLU A 137 16.01 -6.88 -15.09
C GLU A 137 17.42 -6.41 -14.69
N VAL A 138 17.50 -5.51 -13.72
CA VAL A 138 18.79 -4.93 -13.27
C VAL A 138 19.58 -5.86 -12.36
N ALA A 139 19.00 -6.97 -11.89
CA ALA A 139 19.69 -7.93 -11.02
C ALA A 139 20.97 -8.50 -11.65
N GLY A 140 21.01 -8.59 -12.99
CA GLY A 140 22.20 -9.02 -13.72
C GLY A 140 23.38 -8.06 -13.60
N ASP A 141 23.13 -6.78 -13.32
CA ASP A 141 24.19 -5.76 -13.24
C ASP A 141 25.05 -5.90 -11.98
N VAL A 142 24.56 -6.60 -10.96
CA VAL A 142 25.35 -6.97 -9.76
C VAL A 142 26.60 -7.77 -10.15
N LYS A 143 26.49 -8.67 -11.14
CA LYS A 143 27.61 -9.51 -11.59
C LYS A 143 28.60 -8.76 -12.48
N LYS A 144 28.17 -7.65 -13.07
CA LYS A 144 28.98 -6.80 -13.95
C LYS A 144 29.66 -5.66 -13.18
N ALA A 145 29.26 -5.43 -11.94
CA ALA A 145 29.84 -4.41 -11.09
C ALA A 145 31.31 -4.72 -10.79
N ASN A 146 32.15 -3.68 -10.77
CA ASN A 146 33.53 -3.84 -10.33
C ASN A 146 33.58 -4.24 -8.82
N PRO A 147 34.67 -4.89 -8.35
CA PRO A 147 34.76 -5.37 -6.98
C PRO A 147 34.56 -4.30 -5.90
N LEU A 148 34.91 -3.04 -6.17
CA LEU A 148 34.75 -1.92 -5.25
C LEU A 148 33.29 -1.44 -5.13
N ALA A 149 32.48 -1.61 -6.18
CA ALA A 149 31.08 -1.21 -6.25
C ALA A 149 30.10 -2.36 -5.93
N ALA A 150 30.51 -3.62 -6.11
CA ALA A 150 29.64 -4.80 -5.99
C ALA A 150 28.83 -4.83 -4.68
N GLY A 151 29.47 -4.51 -3.55
CA GLY A 151 28.78 -4.46 -2.25
C GLY A 151 27.72 -3.35 -2.17
N LYS A 152 27.96 -2.18 -2.76
CA LYS A 152 27.00 -1.06 -2.78
C LYS A 152 25.84 -1.34 -3.73
N VAL A 153 26.13 -1.93 -4.88
CA VAL A 153 25.12 -2.38 -5.85
C VAL A 153 24.17 -3.39 -5.21
N LEU A 154 24.73 -4.40 -4.53
CA LEU A 154 23.92 -5.40 -3.84
C LEU A 154 23.05 -4.79 -2.73
N LYS A 155 23.61 -3.87 -1.92
CA LYS A 155 22.84 -3.15 -0.89
C LYS A 155 21.66 -2.36 -1.49
N SER A 156 21.90 -1.64 -2.58
CA SER A 156 20.88 -0.83 -3.26
C SER A 156 19.77 -1.68 -3.88
N LEU A 157 20.13 -2.82 -4.49
CA LEU A 157 19.16 -3.77 -5.01
C LEU A 157 18.35 -4.44 -3.88
N ASN A 158 19.00 -4.83 -2.78
CA ASN A 158 18.34 -5.44 -1.64
C ASN A 158 17.40 -4.47 -0.94
N PHE A 159 17.82 -3.21 -0.75
CA PHE A 159 16.95 -2.14 -0.26
C PHE A 159 15.69 -2.03 -1.11
N SER A 160 15.83 -1.96 -2.43
CA SER A 160 14.69 -1.85 -3.34
C SER A 160 13.75 -3.05 -3.22
N LYS A 161 14.30 -4.28 -3.18
CA LYS A 161 13.50 -5.50 -2.99
C LYS A 161 12.77 -5.51 -1.64
N GLU A 162 13.43 -5.04 -0.58
CA GLU A 162 12.85 -4.96 0.75
C GLU A 162 11.71 -3.94 0.77
N VAL A 163 11.90 -2.74 0.22
CA VAL A 163 10.83 -1.74 0.02
C VAL A 163 9.63 -2.37 -0.68
N LEU A 164 9.83 -3.04 -1.82
CA LEU A 164 8.73 -3.63 -2.60
C LEU A 164 8.00 -4.71 -1.80
N SER A 165 8.73 -5.50 -1.02
CA SER A 165 8.17 -6.57 -0.19
C SER A 165 7.34 -6.05 0.99
N LEU A 166 7.67 -4.87 1.52
CA LEU A 166 6.98 -4.24 2.63
C LEU A 166 5.81 -3.37 2.15
N THR A 167 6.00 -2.61 1.07
CA THR A 167 5.01 -1.62 0.60
C THR A 167 3.77 -2.27 0.00
N LEU A 168 3.88 -3.35 -0.79
CA LEU A 168 2.71 -4.00 -1.39
C LEU A 168 1.66 -4.48 -0.36
N PRO A 169 2.02 -5.29 0.66
CA PRO A 169 1.05 -5.72 1.66
C PRO A 169 0.50 -4.55 2.48
N GLU A 170 1.30 -3.50 2.74
CA GLU A 170 0.82 -2.30 3.43
C GLU A 170 -0.23 -1.53 2.61
N LEU A 171 0.05 -1.30 1.32
CA LEU A 171 -0.88 -0.66 0.40
C LEU A 171 -2.18 -1.46 0.25
N ASN A 172 -2.10 -2.79 0.23
CA ASN A 172 -3.29 -3.65 0.20
C ASN A 172 -4.11 -3.52 1.49
N ASN A 173 -3.48 -3.47 2.66
CA ASN A 173 -4.19 -3.21 3.92
C ASN A 173 -4.88 -1.84 3.89
N ASN A 174 -4.19 -0.80 3.42
CA ASN A 174 -4.76 0.54 3.26
C ASN A 174 -5.96 0.55 2.28
N LEU A 175 -5.89 -0.21 1.19
CA LEU A 175 -6.98 -0.32 0.22
C LEU A 175 -8.23 -0.97 0.85
N ILE A 176 -8.05 -2.00 1.68
CA ILE A 176 -9.15 -2.65 2.39
C ILE A 176 -9.85 -1.64 3.32
N VAL A 177 -9.08 -0.84 4.06
CA VAL A 177 -9.63 0.21 4.92
C VAL A 177 -10.43 1.20 4.09
N ILE A 178 -9.83 1.80 3.06
CA ILE A 178 -10.49 2.82 2.23
C ILE A 178 -11.75 2.27 1.55
N LYS A 179 -11.72 1.03 1.07
CA LYS A 179 -12.91 0.38 0.50
C LYS A 179 -14.06 0.32 1.52
N ASN A 180 -13.78 -0.10 2.74
CA ASN A 180 -14.78 -0.15 3.80
C ASN A 180 -15.31 1.26 4.17
N LEU A 181 -14.44 2.28 4.18
CA LEU A 181 -14.85 3.66 4.43
C LEU A 181 -15.78 4.19 3.32
N ILE A 182 -15.44 3.93 2.06
CA ILE A 182 -16.29 4.28 0.90
C ILE A 182 -17.66 3.60 1.00
N SER A 183 -17.70 2.29 1.28
CA SER A 183 -18.97 1.57 1.47
C SER A 183 -19.78 2.12 2.65
N THR A 184 -19.11 2.54 3.73
CA THR A 184 -19.75 3.14 4.90
C THR A 184 -20.40 4.48 4.55
N ILE A 185 -19.72 5.35 3.80
CA ILE A 185 -20.32 6.61 3.35
C ILE A 185 -21.50 6.35 2.41
N LYS A 186 -21.35 5.46 1.42
CA LYS A 186 -22.41 5.13 0.46
C LYS A 186 -23.66 4.60 1.13
N SER A 187 -23.52 3.63 2.05
CA SER A 187 -24.64 3.10 2.82
C SER A 187 -25.31 4.16 3.71
N SER A 188 -24.55 5.08 4.31
CA SER A 188 -25.10 6.15 5.14
C SER A 188 -25.89 7.21 4.37
N ASN A 189 -25.58 7.39 3.08
CA ASN A 189 -26.23 8.36 2.20
C ASN A 189 -27.28 7.73 1.26
N ASN A 190 -27.53 6.42 1.36
CA ASN A 190 -28.35 5.64 0.42
C ASN A 190 -27.88 5.77 -1.04
N LEU A 191 -26.56 5.82 -1.26
CA LEU A 191 -25.89 5.91 -2.57
C LEU A 191 -25.42 4.54 -3.07
#